data_AF-A0A518VAH3-F1
#
_entry.id   AF-A0A518VAH3-F1
#
_cell.length_a   1.000
_cell.length_b   1.000
_cell.length_c   1.000
_cell.angle_alpha   90.00
_cell.angle_beta   90.00
_cell.angle_gamma   90.00
#
_symmetry.space_group_name_H-M   'P 1'
#
loop_
_entity.id
_entity.type
_entity.pdbx_description
1 polymer ?
#
loop_
_entity_poly.entity_id
_entity_poly.type
_entity_poly.pdbx_seq_one_letter_code
_entity_poly.pdbx_strand_id
1 'polypeptide(L)'
;MIGYLNKCPHCKKDASFVLEELECDKSLVAWCRSCGNYVNQTFTLDTFRKWWERYQMGEEKIAPPIRKEMLEKLKMLEEAIALDPSCYLNRVEIHLKDFTDYVYNDDGDQIGERK
;
A
#
# COMPACT_ATOMS: atom_id res chain seq x y z
N MET A 1 8.04 -4.92 -9.58
CA MET A 1 7.33 -6.21 -9.73
C MET A 1 6.02 -6.11 -8.96
N ILE A 2 4.91 -5.87 -9.67
CA ILE A 2 3.58 -5.64 -9.09
C ILE A 2 2.96 -7.02 -8.85
N GLY A 3 3.02 -7.49 -7.60
CA GLY A 3 2.43 -8.76 -7.20
C GLY A 3 0.93 -8.73 -7.47
N TYR A 4 0.50 -9.51 -8.44
CA TYR A 4 -0.87 -9.66 -8.85
C TYR A 4 -1.73 -10.05 -7.65
N LEU A 5 -2.60 -9.12 -7.21
CA LEU A 5 -3.78 -9.47 -6.43
C LEU A 5 -4.57 -10.43 -7.32
N ASN A 6 -4.66 -11.73 -7.03
CA ASN A 6 -5.47 -12.65 -7.84
C ASN A 6 -6.96 -12.57 -7.49
N LYS A 7 -7.30 -12.04 -6.30
CA LYS A 7 -8.66 -11.80 -5.84
C LYS A 7 -8.77 -10.47 -5.10
N CYS A 8 -9.92 -9.82 -5.20
CA CYS A 8 -10.22 -8.60 -4.46
C CYS A 8 -10.39 -8.89 -2.96
N PRO A 9 -9.71 -8.18 -2.04
CA PRO A 9 -9.89 -8.40 -0.61
C PRO A 9 -11.31 -8.06 -0.14
N HIS A 10 -12.00 -7.12 -0.81
CA HIS A 10 -13.37 -6.71 -0.50
C HIS A 10 -14.43 -7.68 -1.00
N CYS A 11 -14.39 -8.09 -2.27
CA CYS A 11 -15.45 -8.90 -2.87
C CYS A 11 -15.08 -10.36 -3.13
N LYS A 12 -13.82 -10.75 -2.87
CA LYS A 12 -13.23 -12.08 -3.07
C LYS A 12 -13.33 -12.64 -4.51
N LYS A 13 -13.85 -11.85 -5.45
CA LYS A 13 -13.89 -12.15 -6.88
C LYS A 13 -12.52 -11.98 -7.52
N ASP A 14 -12.32 -12.66 -8.64
CA ASP A 14 -11.07 -12.61 -9.38
C ASP A 14 -10.71 -11.20 -9.85
N ALA A 15 -9.40 -11.03 -9.97
CA ALA A 15 -8.73 -9.78 -10.18
C ALA A 15 -8.93 -9.17 -11.56
N SER A 16 -9.95 -8.34 -11.69
CA SER A 16 -9.99 -7.30 -12.72
C SER A 16 -9.66 -5.96 -12.08
N PHE A 17 -8.36 -5.68 -11.92
CA PHE A 17 -7.90 -4.40 -11.39
C PHE A 17 -7.45 -3.44 -12.49
N VAL A 18 -7.74 -2.16 -12.31
CA VAL A 18 -7.07 -1.07 -13.03
C VAL A 18 -6.15 -0.38 -12.02
N LEU A 19 -4.87 -0.22 -12.37
CA LEU A 19 -3.94 0.54 -11.55
C LEU A 19 -4.13 2.02 -11.85
N GLU A 20 -4.31 2.81 -10.80
CA GLU A 20 -4.48 4.26 -10.88
C GLU A 20 -3.56 4.92 -9.84
N GLU A 21 -3.06 6.10 -10.17
CA GLU A 21 -2.31 6.95 -9.24
C GLU A 21 -3.29 8.01 -8.71
N LEU A 22 -3.49 8.07 -7.39
CA LEU A 22 -4.35 9.10 -6.82
C LEU A 22 -3.69 10.47 -6.92
N GLU A 23 -4.41 11.44 -7.47
CA GLU A 23 -3.89 12.80 -7.68
C GLU A 23 -3.51 13.51 -6.37
N CYS A 24 -4.18 13.19 -5.27
CA CYS A 24 -4.04 13.91 -4.00
C CYS A 24 -2.81 13.50 -3.15
N ASP A 25 -2.39 12.24 -3.24
CA ASP A 25 -1.30 11.70 -2.41
C ASP A 25 -0.32 10.81 -3.16
N LYS A 26 -0.46 10.70 -4.49
CA LYS A 26 0.43 9.92 -5.36
C LYS A 26 0.49 8.44 -4.99
N SER A 27 -0.47 7.96 -4.18
CA SER A 27 -0.57 6.55 -3.86
C SER A 27 -1.00 5.77 -5.09
N LEU A 28 -0.35 4.63 -5.30
CA LEU A 28 -0.77 3.66 -6.30
C LEU A 28 -1.94 2.88 -5.71
N VAL A 29 -3.09 2.93 -6.38
CA VAL A 29 -4.30 2.19 -6.01
C VAL A 29 -4.68 1.21 -7.11
N ALA A 30 -5.25 0.08 -6.72
CA ALA A 30 -5.84 -0.89 -7.62
C ALA A 30 -7.37 -0.81 -7.52
N TRP A 31 -8.02 -0.28 -8.54
CA TRP A 31 -9.48 -0.21 -8.63
C TRP A 31 -10.06 -1.56 -9.05
N CYS A 32 -10.94 -2.15 -8.24
CA CYS A 32 -11.60 -3.41 -8.56
C CYS A 32 -12.86 -3.17 -9.41
N ARG A 33 -12.87 -3.65 -10.66
CA ARG A 33 -14.07 -3.53 -11.54
C ARG A 33 -15.30 -4.24 -11.00
N SER A 34 -15.11 -5.30 -10.22
CA SER A 34 -16.19 -6.16 -9.76
C SER A 34 -17.03 -5.55 -8.64
N CYS A 35 -16.45 -4.69 -7.80
CA CYS A 35 -17.14 -4.07 -6.68
C CYS A 35 -16.95 -2.56 -6.57
N GLY A 36 -16.18 -1.95 -7.48
CA GLY A 36 -15.95 -0.51 -7.52
C GLY A 36 -15.03 0.04 -6.43
N ASN A 37 -14.47 -0.80 -5.56
CA ASN A 37 -13.60 -0.36 -4.46
C ASN A 37 -12.15 -0.19 -4.90
N TYR A 38 -11.46 0.77 -4.28
CA TYR A 38 -10.02 0.95 -4.41
C TYR A 38 -9.30 0.13 -3.36
N VAL A 39 -8.33 -0.67 -3.80
CA VAL A 39 -7.38 -1.36 -2.94
C VAL A 39 -6.11 -0.53 -2.92
N ASN A 40 -5.78 0.05 -1.77
CA ASN A 40 -4.57 0.83 -1.66
C ASN A 40 -3.37 -0.11 -1.75
N GLN A 41 -2.57 0.02 -2.81
CA GLN A 41 -1.47 -0.92 -3.06
C GLN A 41 -0.24 -0.53 -2.28
N THR A 42 -0.13 0.74 -1.86
CA THR A 42 1.07 1.25 -1.20
C THR A 42 0.79 2.51 -0.41
N PHE A 43 1.26 2.56 0.84
CA PHE A 43 1.25 3.77 1.65
C PHE A 43 2.63 4.40 1.67
N THR A 44 2.73 5.68 1.35
CA THR A 44 3.97 6.46 1.51
C THR A 44 4.07 7.00 2.93
N LEU A 45 5.27 7.44 3.34
CA LEU A 45 5.43 8.12 4.63
C LEU A 45 4.59 9.41 4.70
N ASP A 46 4.40 10.12 3.58
CA ASP A 46 3.54 11.32 3.53
C ASP A 46 2.06 10.96 3.74
N THR A 47 1.59 9.83 3.21
CA THR A 47 0.23 9.34 3.47
C THR A 47 0.02 9.12 4.98
N PHE A 48 0.96 8.49 5.67
CA PHE A 48 0.87 8.31 7.13
C PHE A 48 0.98 9.61 7.91
N ARG A 49 1.81 10.56 7.46
CA ARG A 49 1.93 11.89 8.08
C ARG A 49 0.60 12.62 8.03
N LYS A 50 -0.01 12.73 6.84
CA LYS A 50 -1.32 13.37 6.65
C LYS A 50 -2.43 12.66 7.42
N TRP A 51 -2.38 11.33 7.51
CA TRP A 51 -3.33 10.56 8.32
C TRP A 51 -3.19 10.89 9.81
N TRP A 52 -1.96 10.94 10.34
CA TRP A 52 -1.72 11.39 11.71
C TRP A 52 -2.25 12.80 11.97
N GLU A 53 -2.07 13.74 11.03
CA GLU A 53 -2.60 15.10 11.15
C GLU A 53 -4.13 15.12 11.25
N ARG A 54 -4.83 14.43 10.34
CA ARG A 54 -6.30 14.33 10.37
C ARG A 54 -6.81 13.65 11.63
N TYR A 55 -6.12 12.60 12.10
CA TYR A 55 -6.48 11.92 13.35
C TYR A 55 -6.33 12.84 14.56
N GLN A 56 -5.25 13.64 14.62
CA GLN A 56 -5.02 14.61 15.69
C GLN A 56 -6.01 15.78 15.67
N MET A 57 -6.49 16.17 14.49
CA MET A 57 -7.53 17.20 14.33
C MET A 57 -8.95 16.67 14.62
N GLY A 58 -9.10 15.36 14.83
CA GLY A 58 -10.42 14.72 15.05
C GLY A 58 -11.24 14.56 13.78
N GLU A 59 -10.66 14.84 12.60
CA GLU A 59 -11.29 14.63 11.29
C GLU A 59 -11.34 13.14 10.91
N GLU A 60 -10.40 12.36 11.47
CA GLU A 60 -10.33 10.92 11.30
C GLU A 60 -10.48 10.22 12.67
N LYS A 61 -11.31 9.18 12.72
CA LYS A 61 -11.59 8.44 13.96
C LYS A 61 -10.64 7.26 14.16
N ILE A 62 -10.02 6.81 13.08
CA ILE A 62 -9.14 5.64 13.07
C ILE A 62 -7.69 6.12 13.10
N ALA A 63 -6.93 5.67 14.10
CA ALA A 63 -5.51 5.95 14.17
C ALA A 63 -4.75 5.23 13.03
N PRO A 64 -3.70 5.85 12.47
CA PRO A 64 -2.84 5.17 11.50
C PRO A 64 -2.27 3.85 12.07
N PRO A 65 -2.07 2.82 11.22
CA PRO A 65 -1.61 1.49 11.66
C PRO A 65 -0.13 1.47 12.06
N ILE A 66 0.59 2.59 11.96
CA ILE A 66 1.96 2.75 12.43
C ILE A 66 2.05 3.87 13.47
N ARG A 67 2.84 3.65 14.52
CA ARG A 67 3.09 4.66 15.56
C ARG A 67 3.85 5.85 14.99
N LYS A 68 3.60 7.05 15.53
CA LYS A 68 4.25 8.29 15.09
C LYS A 68 5.78 8.22 15.23
N GLU A 69 6.28 7.60 16.28
CA GLU A 69 7.74 7.43 16.48
C GLU A 69 8.36 6.52 15.42
N MET A 70 7.62 5.54 14.91
CA MET A 70 8.09 4.69 13.82
C MET A 70 8.12 5.45 12.49
N LEU A 71 7.12 6.28 12.24
CA LEU A 71 7.09 7.14 11.06
C LEU A 71 8.31 8.07 11.01
N GLU A 72 8.68 8.69 12.13
CA GLU A 72 9.88 9.56 12.18
C GLU A 72 11.17 8.77 11.94
N LYS A 73 11.29 7.54 12.46
CA LYS A 73 12.45 6.68 12.17
C LYS A 73 12.56 6.34 10.69
N LEU A 74 11.44 6.08 10.01
CA LEU A 74 11.42 5.78 8.58
C LEU A 74 11.83 7.00 7.75
N LYS A 75 11.42 8.21 8.14
CA LYS A 75 11.88 9.46 7.48
C LYS A 75 13.38 9.66 7.64
N MET A 76 13.91 9.46 8.84
CA MET A 76 15.36 9.53 9.09
C MET A 76 16.11 8.52 8.21
N LEU A 77 15.52 7.35 7.94
CA LEU A 77 16.11 6.36 7.05
C LEU A 77 16.07 6.79 5.58
N GLU A 78 14.98 7.37 5.09
CA GLU A 78 14.93 7.98 3.73
C GLU A 78 16.03 9.01 3.55
N GLU A 79 16.19 9.92 4.52
CA GLU A 79 17.24 10.93 4.53
C GLU A 79 18.64 10.33 4.54
N ALA A 80 18.87 9.33 5.40
CA ALA A 80 20.16 8.66 5.48
C ALA A 80 20.55 7.97 4.16
N ILE A 81 19.59 7.32 3.47
CA ILE A 81 19.84 6.71 2.16
C ILE A 81 20.09 7.79 1.11
N ALA A 82 19.35 8.90 1.14
CA ALA A 82 19.53 10.00 0.19
C ALA A 82 20.88 10.72 0.36
N LEU A 83 21.45 10.69 1.56
CA LEU A 83 22.77 11.27 1.87
C LEU A 83 23.93 10.27 1.72
N ASP A 84 23.64 8.99 1.43
CA ASP A 84 24.68 8.00 1.25
C ASP A 84 25.50 8.31 -0.02
N PRO A 85 26.84 8.42 0.08
CA PRO A 85 27.68 8.84 -1.04
C PRO A 85 27.74 7.82 -2.20
N SER A 86 27.28 6.59 -1.97
CA SER A 86 27.14 5.54 -3.00
C SER A 86 25.73 5.47 -3.59
N CYS A 87 24.76 6.17 -3.00
CA CYS A 87 23.40 6.24 -3.51
C CYS A 87 23.32 7.19 -4.71
N TYR A 88 22.99 6.64 -5.88
CA TYR A 88 22.80 7.40 -7.11
C TYR A 88 21.36 7.88 -7.31
N LEU A 89 20.49 7.71 -6.31
CA LEU A 89 19.08 8.11 -6.36
C LEU A 89 18.94 9.55 -5.85
N ASN A 90 18.40 10.43 -6.69
CA ASN A 90 18.22 11.85 -6.35
C ASN A 90 17.04 12.11 -5.39
N ARG A 91 16.17 11.11 -5.20
CA ARG A 91 15.02 11.12 -4.28
C ARG A 91 14.78 9.70 -3.79
N VAL A 92 14.67 9.52 -2.48
CA VAL A 92 14.37 8.24 -1.85
C VAL A 92 12.99 8.35 -1.21
N GLU A 93 12.15 7.35 -1.43
CA GLU A 93 10.83 7.24 -0.81
C GLU A 93 10.60 5.78 -0.37
N ILE A 94 10.19 5.59 0.88
CA ILE A 94 9.87 4.31 1.48
C ILE A 94 8.36 4.07 1.37
N HIS A 95 8.05 2.89 0.87
CA HIS A 95 6.71 2.45 0.53
C HIS A 95 6.35 1.26 1.42
N LEU A 96 5.28 1.39 2.23
CA LEU A 96 4.79 0.32 3.08
C LEU A 96 3.61 -0.39 2.40
N LYS A 97 3.71 -1.72 2.34
CA LYS A 97 2.68 -2.60 1.79
C LYS A 97 2.23 -3.59 2.85
N ASP A 98 0.93 -3.60 3.12
CA ASP A 98 0.32 -4.59 4.00
C ASP A 98 -0.05 -5.83 3.19
N PHE A 99 0.44 -6.98 3.64
CA PHE A 99 0.15 -8.29 3.05
C PHE A 99 -0.69 -9.21 3.96
N THR A 100 -1.22 -8.69 5.08
CA THR A 100 -1.85 -9.51 6.13
C THR A 100 -3.00 -10.39 5.60
N ASP A 101 -3.72 -9.95 4.57
CA ASP A 101 -4.82 -10.71 3.94
C ASP A 101 -4.45 -11.33 2.58
N TYR A 102 -3.16 -11.35 2.21
CA TYR A 102 -2.73 -11.97 0.97
C TYR A 102 -2.67 -13.48 1.16
N VAL A 103 -3.64 -14.18 0.57
CA VAL A 103 -3.59 -15.63 0.43
C VAL A 103 -2.81 -15.94 -0.84
N TYR A 104 -1.56 -16.37 -0.68
CA TYR A 104 -0.86 -17.08 -1.75
C TYR A 104 -1.52 -18.45 -1.88
N ASN A 105 -2.35 -18.63 -2.91
CA ASN A 105 -2.67 -19.97 -3.35
C ASN A 105 -1.44 -20.47 -4.10
N ASP A 106 -0.71 -21.40 -3.49
CA ASP A 106 0.43 -22.09 -4.10
C ASP A 106 -0.01 -23.12 -5.16
N ASP A 107 -1.20 -22.93 -5.73
CA ASP A 107 -1.75 -23.79 -6.77
C ASP A 107 -1.33 -23.22 -8.13
N GLY A 108 -0.06 -23.44 -8.46
CA GLY A 108 0.31 -23.58 -9.86
C GLY A 108 -0.59 -24.62 -10.50
N ASP A 109 -1.35 -24.22 -11.52
CA ASP A 109 -2.07 -25.08 -12.46
C ASP A 109 -2.57 -26.43 -11.91
N GLN A 110 -3.75 -26.49 -11.27
CA GLN A 110 -4.68 -27.61 -11.48
C GLN A 110 -6.14 -27.16 -11.39
N ILE A 111 -6.79 -27.20 -12.55
CA ILE A 111 -8.24 -27.26 -12.72
C ILE A 111 -8.75 -28.48 -11.94
N GLY A 112 -9.65 -28.28 -10.98
CA GLY A 112 -10.26 -29.39 -10.25
C GLY A 112 -11.35 -28.91 -9.32
N GLU A 113 -12.58 -28.85 -9.84
CA GLU A 113 -13.81 -28.72 -9.05
C GLU A 113 -13.82 -29.72 -7.89
N ARG A 114 -14.23 -29.27 -6.70
CA ARG A 114 -14.74 -30.19 -5.69
C ARG A 114 -16.15 -29.81 -5.28
N LYS A 115 -17.01 -30.78 -5.61
CA LYS A 115 -18.35 -31.13 -5.14
C LYS A 115 -18.77 -30.57 -3.78
#